data_AF-A0A534VSZ2-F1
#
_entry.id   AF-A0A534VSZ2-F1
#
_cell.length_a   1.000
_cell.length_b   1.000
_cell.length_c   1.000
_cell.angle_alpha   90.00
_cell.angle_beta   90.00
_cell.angle_gamma   90.00
#
_symmetry.space_group_name_H-M   'P 1'
#
loop_
_entity.id
_entity.type
_entity.pdbx_description
1 polymer ?
#
loop_
_entity_poly.entity_id
_entity_poly.type
_entity_poly.pdbx_seq_one_letter_code
_entity_poly.pdbx_strand_id
1 'polypeptide(L)'
;ESDGTFTNHAGRVQRFRPAVKPPGGARPGWEALGALLAALDERIRFDGAEAVFAALAAECPPFDGLGYDALGSQGRPAAGPR
;
A
#
# COMPACT_ATOMS: atom_id res chain seq x y z
N GLU A 1 2.30 11.30 -7.88
CA GLU A 1 3.57 10.63 -8.24
C GLU A 1 3.54 9.14 -7.91
N SER A 2 2.98 8.73 -6.78
CA SER A 2 2.93 7.32 -6.35
C SER A 2 1.55 6.66 -6.51
N ASP A 3 1.50 5.33 -6.48
CA ASP A 3 0.30 4.49 -6.27
C ASP A 3 0.27 4.06 -4.79
N GLY A 4 -0.91 3.74 -4.26
CA GLY A 4 -1.05 3.36 -2.86
C GLY A 4 -2.47 3.43 -2.33
N THR A 5 -2.58 3.34 -1.01
CA THR A 5 -3.83 3.54 -0.27
C THR A 5 -3.67 4.57 0.84
N PHE A 6 -4.75 5.30 1.14
CA PHE A 6 -4.87 6.12 2.35
C PHE A 6 -6.07 5.68 3.18
N THR A 7 -5.91 5.67 4.50
CA THR A 7 -7.02 5.56 5.45
C THR A 7 -7.40 6.97 5.91
N ASN A 8 -8.65 7.39 5.67
CA ASN A 8 -9.11 8.72 6.04
C ASN A 8 -9.54 8.80 7.52
N HIS A 9 -9.97 9.99 7.96
CA HIS A 9 -10.41 10.25 9.34
C HIS A 9 -11.59 9.38 9.82
N ALA A 10 -12.38 8.83 8.89
CA ALA A 10 -13.52 7.95 9.16
C ALA A 10 -13.16 6.46 9.09
N GLY A 11 -11.86 6.13 9.07
CA GLY A 11 -11.37 4.75 8.98
C GLY A 11 -11.58 4.10 7.61
N ARG A 12 -11.84 4.89 6.55
CA ARG A 12 -12.04 4.36 5.19
C ARG A 12 -10.73 4.32 4.43
N VAL A 13 -10.36 3.12 3.97
CA VAL A 13 -9.23 2.85 3.10
C VAL A 13 -9.63 3.11 1.65
N GLN A 14 -8.85 3.91 0.93
CA GLN A 14 -9.09 4.28 -0.47
C GLN A 14 -7.81 4.18 -1.27
N ARG A 15 -7.89 3.59 -2.46
CA ARG A 15 -6.76 3.55 -3.40
C ARG A 15 -6.62 4.89 -4.12
N PHE A 16 -5.40 5.37 -4.27
CA PHE A 16 -5.06 6.47 -5.15
C PHE A 16 -4.08 5.99 -6.23
N ARG A 17 -4.08 6.64 -7.39
CA ARG A 17 -3.20 6.30 -8.51
C ARG A 17 -2.21 7.43 -8.79
N PRO A 18 -1.06 7.16 -9.43
CA PRO A 18 -0.15 8.19 -9.88
C PRO A 18 -0.86 9.14 -10.86
N ALA A 19 -0.98 10.41 -10.50
CA ALA A 19 -1.50 11.43 -11.42
C ALA A 19 -0.43 12.01 -12.35
N VAL A 20 0.84 11.98 -11.92
CA VAL A 20 2.00 12.52 -12.63
C VAL A 20 3.20 11.63 -12.40
N LYS A 21 4.19 11.70 -13.29
CA LYS A 21 5.48 11.03 -13.10
C LYS A 21 6.28 11.69 -11.97
N PRO A 22 7.03 10.91 -11.18
CA PRO A 22 7.95 11.48 -10.20
C PRO A 22 9.02 12.33 -10.90
N PRO A 23 9.44 13.45 -10.30
CA PRO A 23 10.49 14.29 -10.86
C PRO A 23 11.85 13.58 -10.80
N GLY A 24 12.57 13.58 -11.92
CA GLY A 24 13.89 12.98 -12.02
C GLY A 24 13.89 11.48 -11.71
N GLY A 25 14.78 11.05 -10.80
CA GLY A 25 14.91 9.66 -10.35
C GLY A 25 14.27 9.37 -8.99
N ALA A 26 13.32 10.19 -8.55
CA ALA A 26 12.66 10.00 -7.26
C ALA A 26 11.88 8.67 -7.25
N ARG A 27 12.15 7.84 -6.24
CA ARG A 27 11.47 6.57 -6.02
C ARG A 27 10.34 6.75 -5.02
N PRO A 28 9.18 6.09 -5.19
CA PRO A 28 8.15 6.07 -4.17
C PRO A 28 8.68 5.42 -2.88
N GLY A 29 8.15 5.85 -1.73
CA GLY A 29 8.68 5.42 -0.43
C GLY A 29 8.69 3.89 -0.23
N TRP A 30 7.69 3.18 -0.76
CA TRP A 30 7.63 1.72 -0.68
C TRP A 30 8.80 1.04 -1.43
N GLU A 31 9.25 1.61 -2.55
CA GLU A 31 10.36 1.08 -3.34
C GLU A 31 11.70 1.36 -2.63
N ALA A 32 11.83 2.55 -2.04
CA ALA A 32 13.01 2.90 -1.25
C ALA A 32 13.18 1.99 -0.02
N LEU A 33 12.10 1.77 0.74
CA LEU A 33 12.10 0.87 1.89
C LEU A 33 12.24 -0.60 1.47
N GLY A 34 11.58 -1.01 0.39
CA GLY A 34 11.70 -2.35 -0.18
C GLY A 34 13.13 -2.66 -0.62
N ALA A 35 13.83 -1.71 -1.23
CA ALA A 35 15.24 -1.86 -1.59
C ALA A 35 16.15 -1.99 -0.36
N LEU A 36 15.88 -1.25 0.71
CA LEU A 36 16.61 -1.39 1.97
C LEU A 36 16.37 -2.77 2.60
N LEU A 37 15.12 -3.25 2.62
CA LEU A 37 14.79 -4.59 3.11
C LEU A 37 15.47 -5.68 2.28
N ALA A 38 15.45 -5.57 0.94
CA ALA A 38 16.11 -6.52 0.05
C ALA A 38 17.63 -6.56 0.24
N ALA A 39 18.26 -5.45 0.64
CA ALA A 39 19.67 -5.41 0.98
C ALA A 39 19.99 -6.12 2.32
N LEU A 40 19.00 -6.28 3.20
CA LEU A 40 19.13 -7.00 4.47
C LEU A 40 18.73 -8.47 4.34
N ASP A 41 17.71 -8.77 3.54
CA ASP A 41 17.27 -10.12 3.20
C ASP A 41 16.78 -10.15 1.75
N GLU A 42 17.58 -10.75 0.86
CA GLU A 42 17.33 -10.77 -0.58
C GLU A 42 16.03 -11.46 -0.99
N ARG A 43 15.43 -12.24 -0.08
CA ARG A 43 14.16 -12.96 -0.28
C ARG A 43 12.94 -12.03 -0.18
N ILE A 44 13.09 -10.86 0.45
CA ILE A 44 12.00 -9.91 0.63
C ILE A 44 11.99 -8.94 -0.56
N ARG A 45 10.99 -9.08 -1.42
CA ARG A 45 10.80 -8.20 -2.59
C ARG A 45 9.32 -7.93 -2.79
N PHE A 46 9.00 -6.71 -3.21
CA PHE A 46 7.64 -6.30 -3.53
C PHE A 46 7.60 -5.74 -4.93
N ASP A 47 6.69 -6.24 -5.75
CA ASP A 47 6.57 -5.87 -7.16
C ASP A 47 5.70 -4.62 -7.39
N GLY A 48 5.23 -3.99 -6.31
CA GLY A 48 4.44 -2.76 -6.36
C GLY A 48 3.74 -2.42 -5.04
N ALA A 49 3.11 -1.24 -5.00
CA ALA A 49 2.36 -0.77 -3.85
C ALA A 49 1.20 -1.72 -3.45
N GLU A 50 0.61 -2.42 -4.43
CA GLU A 50 -0.43 -3.42 -4.16
C GLU A 50 0.09 -4.63 -3.38
N ALA A 51 1.25 -5.16 -3.76
CA ALA A 51 1.89 -6.27 -3.04
C ALA A 51 2.26 -5.85 -1.61
N VAL A 52 2.72 -4.62 -1.43
CA VAL A 52 2.99 -4.05 -0.10
C VAL A 52 1.72 -3.95 0.73
N PHE A 53 0.61 -3.46 0.14
CA PHE A 53 -0.67 -3.39 0.84
C PHE A 53 -1.21 -4.78 1.19
N ALA A 54 -1.07 -5.77 0.29
CA ALA A 54 -1.48 -7.15 0.57
C ALA A 54 -0.69 -7.77 1.73
N ALA A 55 0.62 -7.54 1.80
CA ALA A 55 1.44 -7.97 2.93
C ALA A 55 1.01 -7.28 4.23
N LEU A 56 0.77 -5.96 4.20
CA LEU A 56 0.23 -5.23 5.34
C LEU A 56 -1.14 -5.79 5.80
N ALA A 57 -2.04 -6.07 4.86
CA ALA A 57 -3.37 -6.59 5.15
C ALA A 57 -3.34 -7.98 5.78
N ALA A 58 -2.38 -8.82 5.40
CA ALA A 58 -2.18 -10.15 5.99
C ALA A 58 -1.70 -10.08 7.45
N GLU A 59 -0.98 -9.02 7.83
CA GLU A 59 -0.40 -8.87 9.17
C GLU A 59 -1.24 -7.98 10.11
N CYS A 60 -2.09 -7.11 9.57
CA CYS A 60 -2.81 -6.10 10.32
C CYS A 60 -4.33 -6.38 10.30
N PRO A 61 -4.92 -6.89 11.40
CA PRO A 61 -6.31 -7.34 11.43
C PRO A 61 -7.37 -6.32 10.94
N PRO A 62 -7.25 -5.01 11.18
CA PRO A 62 -8.17 -4.01 10.62
C PRO A 62 -8.25 -3.99 9.09
N PHE A 63 -7.22 -4.48 8.40
CA PHE A 63 -7.13 -4.51 6.94
C PHE A 63 -7.36 -5.91 6.36
N ASP A 64 -7.67 -6.91 7.19
CA ASP A 64 -7.91 -8.28 6.74
C ASP A 64 -9.00 -8.33 5.64
N GLY A 65 -8.75 -9.12 4.60
CA GLY A 65 -9.61 -9.24 3.42
C GLY A 65 -9.69 -7.98 2.54
N LEU A 66 -8.93 -6.91 2.83
CA LEU A 66 -8.81 -5.78 1.92
C LEU A 66 -7.73 -6.04 0.87
N GLY A 67 -8.05 -5.71 -0.37
CA GLY A 67 -7.14 -5.69 -1.52
C GLY A 67 -7.61 -4.62 -2.51
N TYR A 68 -6.77 -4.28 -3.49
CA TYR A 68 -7.08 -3.18 -4.41
C TYR A 68 -8.40 -3.40 -5.17
N ASP A 69 -8.68 -4.64 -5.58
CA ASP A 69 -9.96 -5.00 -6.21
C ASP A 69 -11.15 -4.83 -5.26
N ALA A 70 -10.98 -5.19 -3.98
CA ALA A 70 -12.02 -5.05 -2.98
C ALA A 70 -12.34 -3.57 -2.70
N LEU A 71 -11.33 -2.69 -2.66
CA LEU A 71 -11.51 -1.28 -2.35
C LEU A 71 -12.44 -0.55 -3.35
N GLY A 72 -12.42 -0.94 -4.62
CA GLY A 72 -13.24 -0.30 -5.66
C GLY A 72 -12.98 1.22 -5.78
N SER A 73 -13.93 1.96 -6.37
CA SER A 73 -13.76 3.40 -6.63
C SER A 73 -14.02 4.31 -5.42
N GLN A 74 -14.74 3.81 -4.40
CA GLN A 74 -15.13 4.57 -3.21
C GLN A 74 -14.38 4.14 -1.95
N GLY A 75 -13.48 3.14 -2.05
CA GLY A 75 -12.82 2.55 -0.90
C GLY A 75 -13.76 1.76 0.01
N ARG A 76 -13.19 1.17 1.07
CA ARG A 76 -13.93 0.40 2.08
C ARG A 76 -13.52 0.80 3.51
N PRO A 77 -14.42 0.70 4.49
CA PRO A 77 -14.01 0.83 5.89
C PRO A 77 -13.01 -0.28 6.24
N ALA A 78 -11.94 0.09 6.96
CA ALA A 78 -11.19 -0.87 7.74
C ALA A 78 -12.09 -1.42 8.84
N ALA A 79 -11.86 -2.66 9.29
CA ALA A 79 -12.57 -3.18 10.44
C ALA A 79 -12.28 -2.30 11.67
N GLY A 80 -13.30 -2.06 12.50
CA GLY A 80 -13.12 -1.34 13.76
C GLY A 80 -12.18 -2.10 14.71
N PRO A 81 -11.55 -1.43 15.69
CA PRO A 81 -10.84 -2.13 16.74
C PRO A 81 -11.82 -3.10 17.43
N ARG A 82 -11.38 -4.35 17.64
CA ARG A 82 -12.09 -5.32 18.47
C ARG A 82 -12.11 -4.88 19.92
#